data_AF-A0A2H9MWD4-F1
#
_entry.id   AF-A0A2H9MWD4-F1
#
_cell.length_a   1.000
_cell.length_b   1.000
_cell.length_c   1.000
_cell.angle_alpha   90.00
_cell.angle_beta   90.00
_cell.angle_gamma   90.00
#
_symmetry.space_group_name_H-M   'P 1'
#
loop_
_entity.id
_entity.type
_entity.pdbx_description
1 polymer ?
#
loop_
_entity_poly.entity_id
_entity_poly.type
_entity_poly.pdbx_seq_one_letter_code
_entity_poly.pdbx_strand_id
1 'polypeptide(L)'
;MDFDSVFFSTLIIFIIVYGLIIFRNVRGINVPIWASMTFGAIAVLVLQIISIHNAFSAINFDVIFFLLGMFILVSGLEYSGMLNHMVNRILSFAKTPNQILFFILFVMGLLSAFLINDTIALVATPIVI
;
A
#
# COMPACT_ATOMS: atom_id res chain seq x y z
N MET A 1 -11.05 29.85 14.47
CA MET A 1 -9.65 29.44 14.65
C MET A 1 -8.79 30.28 13.74
N ASP A 2 -7.74 30.89 14.27
CA ASP A 2 -6.76 31.60 13.45
C ASP A 2 -5.99 30.61 12.58
N PHE A 3 -5.56 31.02 11.39
CA PHE A 3 -4.88 30.15 10.41
C PHE A 3 -3.70 29.39 11.02
N ASP A 4 -2.92 30.07 11.86
CA ASP A 4 -1.78 29.48 12.56
C ASP A 4 -2.21 28.33 13.49
N SER A 5 -3.32 28.50 14.23
CA SER A 5 -3.82 27.48 15.16
C SER A 5 -4.29 26.21 14.46
N VAL A 6 -4.89 26.32 13.28
CA VAL A 6 -5.32 25.18 12.44
C VAL A 6 -4.11 24.44 11.89
N PHE A 7 -3.11 25.19 11.41
CA PHE A 7 -1.87 24.62 10.89
C PHE A 7 -1.12 23.82 11.97
N PHE A 8 -0.90 24.41 13.15
CA PHE A 8 -0.23 23.73 14.26
C PHE A 8 -1.01 22.49 14.71
N SER A 9 -2.33 22.57 14.83
CA SER A 9 -3.17 21.43 15.22
C SER A 9 -3.09 20.29 14.21
N THR A 10 -3.13 20.60 12.91
CA THR A 10 -3.01 19.60 11.83
C THR A 10 -1.62 18.95 11.82
N LEU A 11 -0.57 19.74 12.02
CA LEU A 11 0.81 19.25 12.08
C LEU A 11 1.02 18.31 13.27
N ILE A 12 0.47 18.65 14.44
CA ILE A 12 0.54 17.80 15.64
C ILE A 12 -0.15 16.46 15.36
N ILE A 13 -1.36 16.47 14.79
CA ILE A 13 -2.08 15.23 14.47
C ILE A 13 -1.28 14.41 13.45
N PHE A 14 -0.72 15.04 12.42
CA PHE A 14 0.11 14.37 11.43
C PHE A 14 1.31 13.66 12.08
N ILE A 15 2.05 14.35 12.95
CA ILE A 15 3.21 13.78 13.66
C ILE A 15 2.77 12.62 14.56
N ILE A 16 1.64 12.75 15.26
CA ILE A 16 1.11 11.68 16.13
C ILE A 16 0.75 10.45 15.30
N VAL A 17 -0.03 10.61 14.22
CA VAL A 17 -0.46 9.49 13.37
C VAL A 17 0.75 8.81 12.74
N TYR A 18 1.70 9.59 12.22
CA TYR A 18 2.92 9.06 11.63
C TYR A 18 3.81 8.34 12.66
N GLY A 19 3.92 8.91 13.87
CA GLY A 19 4.58 8.26 15.00
C GLY A 19 3.92 6.92 15.35
N LEU A 20 2.59 6.86 15.44
CA LEU A 20 1.86 5.61 15.68
C LEU A 20 2.14 4.56 14.60
N ILE A 21 2.28 4.97 13.33
CA ILE A 21 2.62 4.07 12.23
C ILE A 21 4.06 3.53 12.37
N ILE A 22 5.03 4.39 12.67
CA ILE A 22 6.44 4.00 12.84
C ILE A 22 6.61 3.07 14.05
N PHE A 23 6.05 3.44 15.20
CA PHE A 23 6.24 2.71 16.45
C PHE A 23 5.32 1.50 16.60
N ARG A 24 4.53 1.15 15.56
CA ARG A 24 3.54 0.06 15.59
C ARG A 24 4.09 -1.32 15.98
N ASN A 25 5.42 -1.53 15.90
CA ASN A 25 6.04 -2.84 16.12
C ASN A 25 7.07 -2.84 17.28
N VAL A 26 7.21 -1.73 18.01
CA VAL A 26 8.28 -1.56 19.00
C VAL A 26 7.85 -1.98 20.42
N ARG A 27 6.54 -2.07 20.68
CA ARG A 27 5.98 -2.28 22.03
C ARG A 27 5.16 -3.57 22.23
N GLY A 28 5.19 -4.49 21.27
CA GLY A 28 4.33 -5.70 21.31
C GLY A 28 2.84 -5.42 21.10
N ILE A 29 2.46 -4.15 20.86
CA ILE A 29 1.11 -3.74 20.50
C ILE A 29 1.06 -3.62 18.98
N ASN A 30 0.46 -4.60 18.32
CA ASN A 30 0.29 -4.58 16.86
C ASN A 30 -0.89 -3.67 16.49
N VAL A 31 -0.65 -2.35 16.43
CA VAL A 31 -1.67 -1.43 15.91
C VAL A 31 -1.64 -1.49 14.38
N PRO A 32 -2.76 -1.88 13.73
CA PRO A 32 -2.79 -1.90 12.28
C PRO A 32 -2.82 -0.46 11.73
N ILE A 33 -2.21 -0.26 10.55
CA ILE A 33 -2.07 1.07 9.93
C ILE A 33 -3.43 1.77 9.79
N TRP A 34 -4.47 1.02 9.41
CA TRP A 34 -5.83 1.56 9.24
C TRP A 34 -6.41 2.13 10.54
N ALA A 35 -6.06 1.56 11.71
CA ALA A 35 -6.54 2.08 13.00
C ALA A 35 -5.89 3.42 13.33
N SER A 36 -4.58 3.55 13.10
CA SER A 36 -3.85 4.82 13.27
C SER A 36 -4.38 5.90 12.31
N MET A 37 -4.69 5.54 11.07
CA MET A 37 -5.30 6.46 10.09
C MET A 37 -6.71 6.87 10.50
N THR A 38 -7.52 5.93 10.99
CA THR A 38 -8.89 6.22 11.47
C THR A 38 -8.87 7.14 12.68
N PHE A 39 -7.94 6.94 13.61
CA PHE A 39 -7.72 7.85 14.73
C PHE A 39 -7.41 9.27 14.26
N GLY A 40 -6.50 9.43 13.28
CA GLY A 40 -6.21 10.71 12.67
C GLY A 40 -7.44 11.39 12.05
N ALA A 41 -8.21 10.64 11.26
CA ALA A 41 -9.44 11.15 10.64
C ALA A 41 -10.47 11.63 11.68
N ILE A 42 -10.69 10.85 12.76
CA ILE A 42 -11.57 11.23 13.86
C ILE A 42 -11.05 12.47 14.58
N ALA A 43 -9.73 12.55 14.86
CA ALA A 43 -9.14 13.69 15.55
C ALA A 43 -9.34 15.00 14.77
N VAL A 44 -9.13 14.99 13.45
CA VAL A 44 -9.33 16.16 12.58
C VAL A 44 -10.80 16.59 12.54
N LEU A 45 -11.74 15.64 12.56
CA LEU A 45 -13.19 15.93 12.59
C LEU A 45 -13.66 16.48 13.95
N VAL A 46 -13.20 15.88 15.06
CA VAL A 46 -13.56 16.30 16.43
C VAL A 46 -13.04 17.70 16.73
N LEU A 47 -11.82 18.01 16.26
CA LEU A 47 -11.23 19.34 16.38
C LEU A 47 -11.79 20.35 15.36
N GLN A 48 -12.75 19.94 14.53
CA GLN A 48 -13.39 20.76 13.49
C GLN A 48 -12.39 21.46 12.55
N ILE A 49 -11.24 20.83 12.31
CA ILE A 49 -10.20 21.31 11.39
C ILE A 49 -10.72 21.28 9.95
N ILE A 50 -11.52 20.26 9.62
CA ILE A 50 -12.28 20.16 8.37
C ILE A 50 -13.75 19.85 8.67
N SER A 51 -14.64 20.29 7.78
CA SER A 51 -16.05 19.91 7.86
C SER A 51 -16.25 18.45 7.44
N ILE A 52 -17.32 17.82 7.93
CA ILE A 52 -17.69 16.44 7.55
C ILE A 52 -17.90 16.31 6.04
N HIS A 53 -18.48 17.33 5.40
CA HIS A 53 -18.67 17.35 3.95
C HIS A 53 -17.34 17.32 3.21
N ASN A 54 -16.39 18.17 3.63
CA ASN A 54 -15.05 18.21 3.02
C ASN A 54 -14.28 16.91 3.26
N ALA A 55 -14.46 16.26 4.41
CA ALA A 55 -13.85 14.97 4.71
C ALA A 55 -14.37 13.86 3.77
N PHE A 56 -15.68 13.80 3.51
CA PHE A 56 -16.25 12.86 2.54
C PHE A 56 -15.82 13.18 1.10
N SER A 57 -15.77 14.46 0.73
CA SER A 57 -15.29 14.88 -0.59
C SER A 57 -13.80 14.59 -0.82
N ALA A 58 -13.02 14.36 0.24
CA ALA A 58 -11.62 13.95 0.13
C ALA A 58 -11.45 12.45 -0.20
N ILE A 59 -12.51 11.65 -0.11
CA ILE A 59 -12.47 10.22 -0.45
C ILE A 59 -12.56 10.06 -1.97
N ASN A 60 -11.53 9.48 -2.57
CA ASN A 60 -11.51 9.18 -4.00
C ASN A 60 -11.97 7.73 -4.26
N PHE A 61 -13.22 7.57 -4.69
CA PHE A 61 -13.78 6.24 -5.00
C PHE A 61 -13.16 5.61 -6.24
N ASP A 62 -12.75 6.39 -7.23
CA ASP A 62 -12.13 5.86 -8.45
C ASP A 62 -10.84 5.10 -8.11
N VAL A 63 -10.01 5.67 -7.21
CA VAL A 63 -8.80 5.01 -6.72
C VAL A 63 -9.13 3.76 -5.91
N ILE A 64 -10.14 3.80 -5.05
CA ILE A 64 -10.55 2.62 -4.25
C ILE A 64 -10.99 1.47 -5.15
N PHE A 65 -11.88 1.74 -6.12
CA PHE A 65 -12.37 0.72 -7.05
C PHE A 65 -11.28 0.24 -8.01
N PHE A 66 -10.38 1.13 -8.43
CA PHE A 66 -9.22 0.77 -9.23
C PHE A 66 -8.30 -0.20 -8.47
N LEU A 67 -7.91 0.13 -7.24
CA LEU A 67 -7.08 -0.75 -6.41
C LEU A 67 -7.78 -2.07 -6.12
N LEU A 68 -9.07 -2.05 -5.78
CA LEU A 68 -9.86 -3.26 -5.57
C LEU A 68 -9.88 -4.15 -6.82
N GLY A 69 -10.15 -3.57 -7.99
CA GLY A 69 -10.15 -4.29 -9.26
C GLY A 69 -8.80 -4.93 -9.57
N MET A 70 -7.71 -4.18 -9.33
CA MET A 70 -6.35 -4.70 -9.50
C MET A 70 -6.06 -5.88 -8.56
N PHE A 71 -6.42 -5.79 -7.27
CA PHE A 71 -6.26 -6.91 -6.34
C PHE A 71 -7.07 -8.14 -6.74
N ILE A 72 -8.32 -7.95 -7.23
CA ILE A 72 -9.16 -9.05 -7.73
C ILE A 72 -8.51 -9.72 -8.95
N LEU A 73 -8.04 -8.92 -9.91
CA LEU A 73 -7.37 -9.44 -11.11
C LEU A 73 -6.12 -10.25 -10.75
N VAL A 74 -5.27 -9.71 -9.88
CA VAL A 74 -4.03 -10.37 -9.43
C VAL A 74 -4.33 -11.66 -8.69
N SER A 75 -5.28 -11.63 -7.74
CA SER A 75 -5.69 -12.82 -6.99
C SER A 75 -6.27 -13.89 -7.90
N GLY A 76 -7.03 -13.52 -8.94
CA GLY A 76 -7.51 -14.46 -9.96
C GLY A 76 -6.38 -15.09 -10.77
N LEU A 77 -5.37 -14.30 -11.18
CA LEU A 77 -4.19 -14.79 -11.88
C LEU A 77 -3.34 -15.73 -11.02
N GLU A 78 -3.21 -15.42 -9.72
CA GLU A 78 -2.54 -16.27 -8.75
C GLU A 78 -3.29 -17.60 -8.55
N TYR A 79 -4.61 -17.54 -8.31
CA TYR A 79 -5.45 -18.73 -8.11
C TYR A 79 -5.47 -19.66 -9.33
N SER A 80 -5.43 -19.09 -10.54
CA SER A 80 -5.33 -19.88 -11.78
C SER A 80 -3.98 -20.58 -11.98
N GLY A 81 -2.96 -20.25 -11.18
CA GLY A 81 -1.59 -20.74 -11.34
C GLY A 81 -0.86 -20.17 -12.57
N MET A 82 -1.46 -19.22 -13.30
CA MET A 82 -0.86 -18.58 -14.47
C MET A 82 0.43 -17.86 -14.09
N LEU A 83 0.43 -17.17 -12.94
CA LEU A 83 1.60 -16.51 -12.38
C LEU A 83 2.77 -17.49 -12.20
N ASN A 84 2.52 -18.62 -11.53
CA ASN A 84 3.53 -19.66 -11.29
C ASN A 84 4.04 -20.27 -12.59
N HIS A 85 3.18 -20.46 -13.59
CA HIS A 85 3.60 -20.94 -14.91
C HIS A 85 4.51 -19.93 -15.63
N MET A 86 4.16 -18.64 -15.61
CA MET A 86 4.99 -17.59 -16.22
C MET A 86 6.36 -17.51 -15.55
N VAL A 87 6.38 -17.55 -14.21
CA VAL A 87 7.60 -17.53 -13.41
C VAL A 87 8.48 -18.75 -13.70
N ASN A 88 7.93 -19.96 -13.65
CA ASN A 88 8.68 -21.18 -13.95
C ASN A 88 9.27 -21.15 -15.37
N ARG A 89 8.53 -20.60 -16.34
CA ARG A 89 9.00 -20.46 -17.71
C ARG A 89 10.16 -19.46 -17.80
N ILE A 90 10.08 -18.34 -17.11
CA ILE A 90 11.16 -17.33 -17.07
C ILE A 90 12.40 -17.89 -16.36
N LEU A 91 12.20 -18.56 -15.22
CA LEU A 91 13.28 -19.16 -14.42
C LEU A 91 13.95 -20.33 -15.15
N SER A 92 13.25 -21.04 -16.03
CA SER A 92 13.85 -22.12 -16.83
C SER A 92 14.99 -21.65 -17.74
N PHE A 93 15.07 -20.34 -18.04
CA PHE A 93 16.18 -19.75 -18.80
C PHE A 93 17.40 -19.42 -17.93
N ALA A 94 17.24 -19.37 -16.61
CA ALA A 94 18.30 -19.04 -15.67
C ALA A 94 19.01 -20.31 -15.19
N LYS A 95 20.34 -20.34 -15.30
CA LYS A 95 21.17 -21.50 -14.90
C LYS A 95 21.95 -21.25 -13.61
N THR A 96 21.95 -20.00 -13.11
CA THR A 96 22.63 -19.61 -11.88
C THR A 96 21.75 -18.73 -10.99
N PRO A 97 21.97 -18.72 -9.66
CA PRO A 97 21.20 -17.90 -8.71
C PRO A 97 21.22 -16.40 -9.05
N ASN A 98 22.36 -15.87 -9.52
CA ASN A 98 22.47 -14.47 -9.94
C ASN A 98 21.62 -14.15 -11.18
N GLN A 99 21.51 -15.10 -12.11
CA GLN A 99 20.65 -14.93 -13.29
C GLN A 99 19.16 -14.96 -12.88
N ILE A 100 18.78 -15.84 -11.96
CA ILE A 100 17.42 -15.89 -11.41
C ILE A 100 17.05 -14.53 -10.80
N LEU A 101 17.91 -14.00 -9.93
CA LEU A 101 17.69 -12.71 -9.30
C LEU A 101 17.58 -11.57 -10.33
N PHE A 102 18.47 -11.57 -11.34
CA PHE A 102 18.41 -10.60 -12.43
C PHE A 102 17.10 -10.68 -13.22
N PHE A 103 16.64 -11.88 -13.59
CA PHE A 103 15.37 -12.06 -14.31
C PHE A 103 14.17 -11.64 -13.48
N ILE A 104 14.14 -11.97 -12.18
CA ILE A 104 13.09 -11.53 -11.27
C ILE A 104 13.07 -10.00 -11.21
N LEU A 105 14.20 -9.36 -10.91
CA LEU A 105 14.32 -7.90 -10.84
C LEU A 105 13.91 -7.21 -12.16
N PHE A 106 14.38 -7.74 -13.30
CA PHE A 106 14.12 -7.16 -14.61
C PHE A 106 12.65 -7.31 -15.02
N VAL A 107 12.07 -8.50 -14.87
CA VAL A 107 10.68 -8.76 -15.23
C VAL A 107 9.72 -8.03 -14.29
N MET A 108 9.97 -8.09 -12.97
CA MET A 108 9.17 -7.37 -11.99
C MET A 108 9.29 -5.85 -12.17
N GLY A 109 10.49 -5.34 -12.39
CA GLY A 109 10.73 -3.91 -12.64
C GLY A 109 10.06 -3.44 -13.94
N LEU A 110 10.12 -4.24 -15.00
CA LEU A 110 9.44 -3.92 -16.27
C LEU A 110 7.92 -3.95 -16.11
N LEU A 111 7.38 -4.97 -15.43
CA LEU A 111 5.96 -5.02 -15.09
C LEU A 111 5.56 -3.80 -14.25
N SER A 112 6.44 -3.26 -13.40
CA SER A 112 6.17 -2.11 -12.48
C SER A 112 5.96 -0.79 -13.19
N ALA A 113 6.40 -0.69 -14.43
CA ALA A 113 6.09 0.44 -15.28
C ALA A 113 4.64 0.40 -15.81
N PHE A 114 4.01 -0.77 -15.85
CA PHE A 114 2.66 -0.98 -16.40
C PHE A 114 1.61 -1.30 -15.33
N LEU A 115 2.00 -1.99 -14.26
CA LEU A 115 1.16 -2.33 -13.13
C LEU A 115 1.59 -1.51 -11.90
N ILE A 116 0.65 -1.28 -10.99
CA ILE A 116 0.93 -0.58 -9.73
C ILE A 116 1.94 -1.37 -8.92
N ASN A 117 2.92 -0.69 -8.31
CA ASN A 117 3.98 -1.33 -7.51
C ASN A 117 3.44 -2.31 -6.46
N ASP A 118 2.30 -2.03 -5.82
CA ASP A 118 1.67 -2.90 -4.82
C ASP A 118 1.15 -4.21 -5.42
N THR A 119 0.60 -4.15 -6.64
CA THR A 119 0.14 -5.33 -7.37
C THR A 119 1.30 -6.28 -7.66
N ILE A 120 2.45 -5.73 -8.07
CA ILE A 120 3.63 -6.54 -8.39
C ILE A 120 4.23 -7.16 -7.15
N ALA A 121 4.24 -6.44 -6.02
CA ALA A 121 4.69 -7.01 -4.76
C ALA A 121 3.85 -8.25 -4.36
N LEU A 122 2.53 -8.21 -4.57
CA LEU A 122 1.68 -9.39 -4.36
C LEU A 122 2.02 -10.53 -5.32
N VAL A 123 2.16 -10.23 -6.62
CA VAL A 123 2.60 -11.19 -7.65
C VAL A 123 3.96 -11.81 -7.30
N ALA A 124 4.85 -11.04 -6.68
CA ALA A 124 6.20 -11.44 -6.29
C ALA A 124 6.23 -12.36 -5.07
N THR A 125 5.20 -12.31 -4.23
CA THR A 125 5.15 -13.02 -2.94
C THR A 125 5.39 -14.53 -3.09
N PRO A 126 4.73 -15.26 -4.01
CA PRO A 126 5.02 -16.69 -4.26
C PRO A 126 6.35 -16.96 -4.98
N ILE A 127 7.04 -15.93 -5.48
CA ILE A 127 8.33 -16.08 -6.19
C ILE A 127 9.52 -15.99 -5.23
N VAL A 128 9.38 -15.14 -4.21
CA VAL A 128 10.46 -14.81 -3.25
C VAL A 128 10.46 -15.71 -2.02
N ILE A 129 9.30 -16.27 -1.66
CA ILE A 129 9.12 -17.24 -0.57
C ILE A 129 9.24 -18.65 -1.13
#